data_AF-A0A815EIF3-F1
#
_entry.id   AF-A0A815EIF3-F1
#
_cell.length_a   1.000
_cell.length_b   1.000
_cell.length_c   1.000
_cell.angle_alpha   90.00
_cell.angle_beta   90.00
_cell.angle_gamma   90.00
#
_symmetry.space_group_name_H-M   'P 1'
#
loop_
_entity.id
_entity.type
_entity.pdbx_description
1 polymer ?
#
loop_
_entity_poly.entity_id
_entity_poly.type
_entity_poly.pdbx_seq_one_letter_code
_entity_poly.pdbx_strand_id
1 'polypeptide(L)'
;MDTAGATSSSGAPPNIYGGLEGPESMYLKLISSDGHEFVVRRDFAITASPTIKNMLSGPGQYSESQPNEIYLKDIPSHVLINVCRYFAYKAKYTNSSIDIPEFPIDIQVVIELLVASDFLDC
;
A
#
# COMPACT_ATOMS: atom_id res chain seq x y z
N MET A 1 42.77 11.38 16.14
CA MET A 1 42.98 9.93 16.04
C MET A 1 42.66 9.32 17.40
N ASP A 2 41.64 8.51 17.64
CA ASP A 2 40.46 8.10 16.89
C ASP A 2 39.45 7.60 17.93
N THR A 3 38.19 7.74 17.59
CA THR A 3 36.98 7.48 18.38
C THR A 3 36.71 5.98 18.53
N ALA A 4 36.27 5.51 19.70
CA ALA A 4 35.52 4.25 19.81
C ALA A 4 34.64 4.26 21.07
N GLY A 5 33.34 4.46 20.89
CA GLY A 5 32.37 4.44 21.98
C GLY A 5 30.99 4.00 21.48
N ALA A 6 30.59 2.81 21.94
CA ALA A 6 29.24 2.27 22.04
C ALA A 6 28.46 1.96 20.74
N THR A 7 28.55 0.68 20.37
CA THR A 7 27.46 -0.07 19.74
C THR A 7 26.22 -0.05 20.63
N SER A 8 25.06 0.35 20.09
CA SER A 8 23.75 0.01 20.66
C SER A 8 22.99 -0.83 19.65
N SER A 9 23.15 -2.15 19.77
CA SER A 9 22.30 -3.14 19.13
C SER A 9 20.96 -3.16 19.85
N SER A 10 19.92 -2.53 19.28
CA SER A 10 18.55 -2.72 19.75
C SER A 10 18.11 -4.14 19.36
N GLY A 11 18.11 -5.04 20.35
CA GLY A 11 17.61 -6.41 20.25
C GLY A 11 16.08 -6.47 20.18
N ALA A 12 15.50 -5.90 19.13
CA ALA A 12 14.14 -6.26 18.73
C ALA A 12 14.20 -7.62 18.01
N PRO A 13 13.27 -8.56 18.24
CA PRO A 13 13.19 -9.76 17.42
C PRO A 13 13.12 -9.34 15.94
N PRO A 14 13.73 -10.09 15.01
CA PRO A 14 13.61 -9.79 13.59
C PRO A 14 12.12 -9.68 13.30
N ASN A 15 11.67 -8.50 12.88
CA ASN A 15 10.25 -8.27 12.63
C ASN A 15 9.88 -9.12 11.41
N ILE A 16 9.37 -10.33 11.66
CA ILE A 16 9.03 -11.35 10.66
C ILE A 16 8.00 -10.78 9.65
N TYR A 17 7.28 -9.74 10.05
CA TYR A 17 6.19 -9.14 9.28
C TYR A 17 6.54 -7.73 8.77
N GLY A 18 7.78 -7.26 8.89
CA GLY A 18 8.15 -5.88 8.55
C GLY A 18 7.42 -4.86 9.45
N GLY A 19 8.03 -3.69 9.67
CA GLY A 19 7.32 -2.61 10.36
C GLY A 19 6.08 -2.18 9.59
N LEU A 20 5.15 -1.50 10.28
CA LEU A 20 4.11 -0.63 9.68
C LEU A 20 4.56 0.84 9.64
N GLU A 21 5.77 1.15 10.11
CA GLU A 21 6.27 2.51 10.33
C GLU A 21 7.59 2.75 9.60
N GLY A 22 7.79 3.99 9.14
CA GLY A 22 9.00 4.43 8.45
C GLY A 22 9.02 4.14 6.94
N PRO A 23 10.03 4.68 6.23
CA PRO A 23 10.15 4.60 4.76
C PRO A 23 10.29 3.18 4.22
N GLU A 24 10.87 2.28 5.02
CA GLU A 24 11.15 0.88 4.65
C GLU A 24 10.05 -0.10 5.14
N SER A 25 8.90 0.40 5.57
CA SER A 25 7.80 -0.45 6.05
C SER A 25 7.27 -1.35 4.94
N MET A 26 7.17 -2.65 5.21
CA MET A 26 6.72 -3.65 4.22
C MET A 26 5.24 -3.47 3.87
N TYR A 27 4.48 -2.86 4.77
CA TYR A 27 3.05 -2.65 4.63
C TYR A 27 2.72 -1.15 4.64
N LEU A 28 1.55 -0.83 4.11
CA LEU A 28 0.91 0.46 4.27
C LEU A 28 -0.55 0.25 4.62
N LYS A 29 -1.16 1.29 5.20
CA LYS A 29 -2.57 1.32 5.58
C LYS A 29 -3.31 2.24 4.62
N LEU A 30 -4.35 1.71 3.96
CA LEU A 30 -5.32 2.49 3.19
C LEU A 30 -6.57 2.63 4.04
N ILE A 31 -7.04 3.86 4.22
CA ILE A 31 -8.19 4.16 5.07
C ILE A 31 -9.30 4.67 4.17
N SER A 32 -10.42 3.97 4.13
CA SER A 32 -11.58 4.35 3.32
C SER A 32 -12.33 5.56 3.90
N SER A 33 -13.25 6.11 3.10
CA SER A 33 -14.10 7.24 3.50
C SER A 33 -14.97 6.97 4.73
N ASP A 34 -15.35 5.70 4.95
CA ASP A 34 -16.11 5.22 6.11
C ASP A 34 -15.22 4.69 7.25
N GLY A 35 -13.91 4.92 7.18
CA GLY A 35 -12.95 4.67 8.26
C GLY A 35 -12.45 3.22 8.38
N HIS A 36 -12.71 2.35 7.39
CA HIS A 36 -12.13 1.01 7.39
C HIS A 36 -10.65 1.06 7.02
N GLU A 37 -9.84 0.34 7.78
CA GLU A 37 -8.40 0.25 7.56
C GLU A 37 -8.04 -1.03 6.81
N PHE A 38 -7.36 -0.89 5.68
CA PHE A 38 -6.86 -1.99 4.86
C PHE A 38 -5.34 -1.99 4.90
N VAL A 39 -4.76 -3.02 5.51
CA VAL A 39 -3.31 -3.21 5.53
C VAL A 39 -2.91 -4.03 4.29
N VAL A 40 -2.14 -3.42 3.41
CA VAL A 40 -1.68 -4.03 2.15
C VAL A 40 -0.17 -3.95 2.04
N ARG A 41 0.40 -4.88 1.28
CA ARG A 41 1.83 -4.85 0.95
C ARG A 41 2.16 -3.57 0.19
N ARG A 42 3.16 -2.83 0.67
CA ARG A 42 3.58 -1.54 0.11
C ARG A 42 4.00 -1.68 -1.36
N ASP A 43 4.80 -2.69 -1.66
CA ASP A 43 5.29 -2.93 -3.02
C ASP A 43 4.15 -3.21 -4.00
N PHE A 44 3.14 -3.98 -3.60
CA PHE A 44 1.98 -4.27 -4.46
C PHE A 44 1.17 -3.01 -4.76
N ALA A 45 0.92 -2.18 -3.75
CA ALA A 45 0.18 -0.94 -3.91
C ALA A 45 0.94 0.08 -4.80
N ILE A 46 2.25 0.23 -4.59
CA ILE A 46 3.11 1.14 -5.38
C ILE A 46 3.24 0.66 -6.83
N THR A 47 3.39 -0.64 -7.06
CA THR A 47 3.46 -1.20 -8.43
C THR A 47 2.12 -1.08 -9.14
N ALA A 48 1.01 -1.22 -8.41
CA ALA A 48 -0.31 -1.17 -9.00
C ALA A 48 -0.79 0.25 -9.29
N SER A 49 -0.47 1.24 -8.45
CA SER A 49 -0.98 2.61 -8.50
C SER A 49 0.15 3.66 -8.36
N PRO A 50 0.45 4.42 -9.43
CA PRO A 50 1.35 5.57 -9.37
C PRO A 50 0.83 6.67 -8.43
N THR A 51 -0.50 6.85 -8.33
CA THR A 51 -1.11 7.81 -7.40
C THR A 51 -0.73 7.49 -5.95
N ILE A 52 -0.82 6.23 -5.53
CA ILE A 52 -0.41 5.80 -4.18
C ILE A 52 1.09 6.06 -3.97
N LYS A 53 1.93 5.77 -4.96
CA LYS A 53 3.37 6.06 -4.89
C LYS A 53 3.65 7.55 -4.65
N ASN A 54 2.93 8.42 -5.33
CA ASN A 54 3.09 9.87 -5.23
C ASN A 54 2.59 10.39 -3.87
N MET A 55 1.49 9.83 -3.34
CA MET A 55 0.98 10.16 -2.00
C MET A 55 1.96 9.77 -0.88
N LEU A 56 2.74 8.71 -1.07
CA LEU A 56 3.83 8.30 -0.16
C LEU A 56 5.14 9.07 -0.37
N SER A 57 5.28 9.81 -1.46
CA SER A 57 6.52 10.52 -1.85
C SER A 57 6.36 12.05 -1.83
N GLY A 58 5.34 12.55 -1.13
CA GLY A 58 4.94 13.96 -1.15
C GLY A 58 6.05 14.91 -0.64
N PRO A 59 6.07 16.17 -1.11
CA PRO A 59 7.09 17.15 -0.71
C PRO A 59 7.02 17.40 0.81
N GLY A 60 8.10 17.08 1.52
CA GLY A 60 8.21 17.23 2.98
C GLY A 60 8.34 15.93 3.78
N GLN A 61 8.31 14.76 3.13
CA GLN A 61 8.32 13.43 3.79
C GLN A 61 9.73 12.81 4.00
N TYR A 62 10.76 13.63 4.18
CA TYR A 62 12.11 13.15 4.55
C TYR A 62 12.32 13.03 6.07
N SER A 63 11.25 12.96 6.86
CA SER A 63 11.32 12.67 8.29
C SER A 63 11.22 11.17 8.54
N GLU A 64 11.92 10.66 9.57
CA GLU A 64 11.84 9.24 9.99
C GLU A 64 10.42 8.80 10.39
N SER A 65 9.51 9.76 10.60
CA SER A 65 8.08 9.57 10.82
C SER A 65 7.29 9.78 9.52
N GLN A 66 7.56 8.95 8.50
CA GLN A 66 6.70 8.92 7.33
C GLN A 66 5.35 8.28 7.70
N PRO A 67 4.21 8.95 7.43
CA PRO A 67 2.91 8.33 7.61
C PRO A 67 2.75 7.24 6.55
N ASN A 68 2.72 5.98 6.99
CA ASN A 68 2.41 4.81 6.15
C ASN A 68 0.90 4.63 5.97
N GLU A 69 0.14 5.70 6.14
CA GLU A 69 -1.31 5.73 6.13
C GLU A 69 -1.78 6.69 5.03
N ILE A 70 -2.68 6.22 4.18
CA ILE A 70 -3.28 7.02 3.11
C ILE A 70 -4.78 7.04 3.34
N TYR A 71 -5.32 8.25 3.44
CA TYR A 71 -6.75 8.49 3.63
C TYR A 71 -7.42 8.73 2.28
N LEU A 72 -8.23 7.77 1.84
CA LEU A 72 -8.98 7.80 0.60
C LEU A 72 -10.41 8.29 0.87
N LYS A 73 -10.53 9.60 1.10
CA LYS A 73 -11.77 10.24 1.60
C LYS A 73 -12.98 10.11 0.67
N ASP A 74 -12.76 9.80 -0.60
CA ASP A 74 -13.81 9.66 -1.60
C ASP A 74 -14.07 8.19 -1.99
N ILE A 75 -13.34 7.23 -1.41
CA ILE A 75 -13.45 5.81 -1.74
C ILE A 75 -14.00 5.04 -0.52
N PRO A 76 -15.22 4.48 -0.59
CA PRO A 76 -15.81 3.71 0.50
C PRO A 76 -15.19 2.31 0.62
N SER A 77 -15.32 1.68 1.80
CA SER A 77 -14.73 0.37 2.11
C SER A 77 -15.09 -0.74 1.12
N HIS A 78 -16.35 -0.80 0.69
CA HIS A 78 -16.84 -1.83 -0.23
C HIS A 78 -16.24 -1.72 -1.65
N VAL A 79 -15.74 -0.54 -2.03
CA VAL A 79 -14.97 -0.34 -3.25
C VAL A 79 -13.48 -0.59 -2.99
N LEU A 80 -12.95 -0.03 -1.90
CA LEU A 80 -11.53 -0.13 -1.56
C LEU A 80 -11.07 -1.58 -1.38
N ILE A 81 -11.92 -2.47 -0.84
CA ILE A 81 -11.59 -3.89 -0.73
C ILE A 81 -11.31 -4.54 -2.09
N ASN A 82 -12.02 -4.13 -3.15
CA ASN A 82 -11.81 -4.64 -4.50
C ASN A 82 -10.54 -4.07 -5.13
N VAL A 83 -10.23 -2.79 -4.86
CA VAL A 83 -8.94 -2.19 -5.22
C VAL A 83 -7.78 -2.93 -4.53
N CYS A 84 -7.87 -3.24 -3.24
CA CYS A 84 -6.84 -3.98 -2.52
C CYS A 84 -6.65 -5.41 -3.09
N ARG A 85 -7.75 -6.09 -3.44
CA ARG A 85 -7.68 -7.39 -4.14
C ARG A 85 -6.98 -7.25 -5.49
N TYR A 86 -7.29 -6.20 -6.23
CA TYR A 86 -6.67 -5.91 -7.51
C TYR A 86 -5.15 -5.68 -7.37
N PHE A 87 -4.67 -5.02 -6.32
CA PHE A 87 -3.23 -4.86 -6.09
C PHE A 87 -2.50 -6.20 -5.97
N ALA A 88 -3.05 -7.12 -5.16
CA ALA A 88 -2.50 -8.47 -5.03
C ALA A 88 -2.61 -9.27 -6.33
N TYR A 89 -3.72 -9.14 -7.05
CA TYR A 89 -3.94 -9.77 -8.35
C TYR A 89 -2.91 -9.28 -9.39
N LYS A 90 -2.78 -7.97 -9.57
CA LYS A 90 -1.83 -7.34 -10.50
C LYS A 90 -0.41 -7.77 -10.16
N ALA A 91 -0.01 -7.70 -8.89
CA ALA A 91 1.32 -8.14 -8.46
C ALA A 91 1.59 -9.63 -8.74
N LYS A 92 0.60 -10.51 -8.53
CA LYS A 92 0.73 -11.95 -8.75
C LYS A 92 0.87 -12.32 -10.22
N TYR A 93 0.14 -11.64 -11.11
CA TYR A 93 0.07 -11.99 -12.53
C TYR A 93 0.97 -11.13 -13.42
N THR A 94 1.55 -10.04 -12.91
CA THR A 94 2.57 -9.28 -13.63
C THR A 94 3.79 -10.16 -13.88
N ASN A 95 4.20 -10.28 -15.15
CA ASN A 95 5.30 -11.15 -15.61
C ASN A 95 5.13 -12.65 -15.32
N SER A 96 3.90 -13.09 -15.06
CA SER A 96 3.62 -14.51 -14.83
C SER A 96 3.45 -15.26 -16.15
N SER A 97 3.96 -16.49 -16.21
CA SER A 97 3.82 -17.38 -17.37
C SER A 97 2.61 -18.33 -17.27
N ILE A 98 1.81 -18.20 -16.21
CA ILE A 98 0.58 -18.96 -16.01
C ILE A 98 -0.61 -18.25 -16.65
N ASP A 99 -1.65 -19.00 -16.98
CA ASP A 99 -2.91 -18.44 -17.45
C ASP A 99 -3.50 -17.48 -16.41
N ILE A 100 -3.83 -16.28 -16.87
CA ILE A 100 -4.35 -15.20 -16.04
C ILE A 100 -5.85 -15.44 -15.84
N PRO A 101 -6.32 -15.71 -14.60
CA PRO A 101 -7.74 -15.93 -14.34
C PRO A 101 -8.50 -14.61 -14.40
N GLU A 102 -9.81 -14.68 -14.63
CA GLU A 102 -10.68 -13.51 -14.59
C GLU A 102 -10.72 -12.88 -13.19
N PHE A 103 -10.66 -11.55 -13.11
CA PHE A 103 -10.84 -10.82 -11.86
C PHE A 103 -12.35 -10.56 -11.66
N PRO A 104 -12.99 -11.20 -10.67
CA PRO A 104 -14.43 -11.08 -10.50
C PRO A 104 -14.79 -9.70 -9.97
N ILE A 105 -15.64 -8.98 -10.71
CA ILE A 105 -16.19 -7.68 -10.31
C ILE A 105 -17.70 -7.81 -10.18
N ASP A 106 -18.25 -7.42 -9.02
CA ASP A 106 -19.69 -7.35 -8.83
C ASP A 106 -20.25 -6.13 -9.59
N ILE A 107 -21.32 -6.36 -10.36
CA ILE A 107 -22.02 -5.30 -11.10
C ILE A 107 -22.56 -4.20 -10.19
N GLN A 108 -22.84 -4.51 -8.91
CA GLN A 108 -23.32 -3.51 -7.95
C GLN A 108 -22.27 -2.43 -7.64
N VAL A 109 -20.97 -2.74 -7.79
CA VAL A 109 -19.87 -1.83 -7.41
C VAL A 109 -19.05 -1.34 -8.62
N VAL A 110 -19.36 -1.80 -9.83
CA VAL A 110 -18.52 -1.61 -11.03
C VAL A 110 -18.31 -0.14 -11.39
N ILE A 111 -19.34 0.70 -11.23
CA ILE A 111 -19.26 2.12 -11.58
C ILE A 111 -18.38 2.87 -10.58
N GLU A 112 -18.58 2.63 -9.29
CA GLU A 112 -17.75 3.25 -8.24
C GLU A 112 -16.30 2.76 -8.32
N LEU A 113 -16.09 1.47 -8.63
CA LEU A 113 -14.78 0.91 -8.86
C LEU A 113 -14.08 1.55 -10.06
N LEU A 114 -14.81 1.84 -11.14
CA LEU A 114 -14.27 2.53 -12.31
C LEU A 114 -13.78 3.94 -11.97
N VAL A 115 -14.56 4.70 -11.20
CA VAL A 115 -14.16 6.04 -10.73
C VAL A 115 -12.94 5.96 -9.81
N ALA A 116 -12.93 4.99 -8.89
CA ALA A 116 -11.79 4.76 -8.01
C ALA A 116 -10.52 4.35 -8.78
N SER A 117 -10.64 3.52 -9.83
CA SER A 117 -9.51 3.11 -10.66
C SER A 117 -8.92 4.27 -11.46
N ASP A 118 -9.76 5.18 -11.96
CA ASP A 118 -9.31 6.38 -12.66
C ASP A 118 -8.54 7.32 -11.71
N PHE A 119 -9.08 7.55 -10.50
CA PHE A 119 -8.41 8.34 -9.48
C PHE A 119 -7.07 7.74 -9.03
N LEU A 120 -7.02 6.42 -8.84
CA LEU A 120 -5.83 5.72 -8.40
C LEU A 120 -4.86 5.37 -9.55
N ASP A 121 -5.21 5.67 -10.80
CA ASP A 121 -4.38 5.37 -11.97
C ASP A 121 -3.92 3.90 -12.01
N CYS A 122 -4.86 2.94 -11.83
CA CYS A 122 -4.52 1.53 -11.61
C CYS A 122 -5.30 0.51 -12.43
#